data_AF-A0A0Q6XIU2-F1
#
_entry.id   AF-A0A0Q6XIU2-F1
#
_cell.length_a   1.000
_cell.length_b   1.000
_cell.length_c   1.000
_cell.angle_alpha   90.00
_cell.angle_beta   90.00
_cell.angle_gamma   90.00
#
_symmetry.space_group_name_H-M   'P 1'
#
loop_
_entity.id
_entity.type
_entity.pdbx_description
1 polymer ?
#
loop_
_entity_poly.entity_id
_entity_poly.type
_entity_poly.pdbx_seq_one_letter_code
_entity_poly.pdbx_strand_id
1 'polypeptide(L)'
;MHPVLAKTFGGLSPASYVRHFLFGLLFPGLLYMASGSRTFPPAVWAFALACSVLYPYARFAYEGVVGYVVGRNAFLTSATVLLFTKFVTMGGCWLFAPVIAPLGLAWLYWHHRDANR
;
A
#
# COMPACT_ATOMS: atom_id res chain seq x y z
N MET A 1 -1.42 -24.24 -11.54
CA MET A 1 -1.63 -22.88 -11.01
C MET A 1 -1.21 -21.89 -12.09
N HIS A 2 -2.07 -20.93 -12.44
CA HIS A 2 -2.01 -20.19 -13.71
C HIS A 2 -0.76 -19.28 -13.78
N PRO A 3 0.14 -19.42 -14.78
CA PRO A 3 1.46 -18.78 -14.84
C PRO A 3 1.43 -17.26 -15.06
N VAL A 4 0.24 -16.67 -15.21
CA VAL A 4 0.04 -15.23 -15.35
C VAL A 4 0.08 -14.54 -13.98
N LEU A 5 -0.43 -15.19 -12.92
CA LEU A 5 -0.41 -14.64 -11.57
C LEU A 5 1.01 -14.68 -10.97
N ALA A 6 1.83 -15.68 -11.30
CA ALA A 6 3.23 -15.72 -10.87
C ALA A 6 4.08 -14.56 -11.47
N LYS A 7 3.72 -14.07 -12.66
CA LYS A 7 4.42 -12.97 -13.35
C LYS A 7 3.91 -11.56 -13.01
N THR A 8 2.81 -11.42 -12.28
CA THR A 8 2.35 -10.11 -11.75
C THR A 8 2.60 -9.98 -10.25
N PHE A 9 2.69 -11.10 -9.54
CA PHE A 9 2.85 -11.16 -8.08
C PHE A 9 4.24 -11.67 -7.64
N GLY A 10 5.19 -11.87 -8.56
CA GLY A 10 6.49 -12.54 -8.35
C GLY A 10 7.49 -11.88 -7.38
N GLY A 11 7.17 -10.74 -6.76
CA GLY A 11 7.98 -10.09 -5.72
C GLY A 11 7.24 -9.81 -4.41
N LEU A 12 5.96 -10.17 -4.31
CA LEU A 12 5.10 -9.80 -3.19
C LEU A 12 4.45 -11.07 -2.66
N SER A 13 4.76 -11.44 -1.41
CA SER A 13 4.05 -12.56 -0.78
C SER A 13 2.54 -12.24 -0.81
N PRO A 14 1.67 -13.12 -1.32
CA PRO A 14 0.23 -12.89 -1.39
C PRO A 14 -0.37 -12.56 -0.01
N ALA A 15 0.22 -13.12 1.05
CA ALA A 15 -0.11 -12.83 2.43
C ALA A 15 0.12 -11.36 2.81
N SER A 16 1.24 -10.76 2.37
CA SER A 16 1.51 -9.33 2.59
C SER A 16 0.52 -8.43 1.85
N TYR A 17 0.14 -8.80 0.61
CA TYR A 17 -0.85 -8.05 -0.17
C TYR A 17 -2.21 -8.03 0.51
N VAL A 18 -2.74 -9.21 0.88
CA VAL A 18 -4.04 -9.33 1.56
C VAL A 18 -4.02 -8.59 2.89
N ARG A 19 -2.93 -8.68 3.63
CA ARG A 19 -2.78 -7.95 4.89
C ARG A 19 -2.85 -6.43 4.69
N HIS A 20 -2.13 -5.90 3.70
CA HIS A 20 -2.17 -4.47 3.40
C HIS A 20 -3.53 -4.02 2.85
N PHE A 21 -4.21 -4.85 2.07
CA PHE A 21 -5.57 -4.57 1.62
C PHE A 21 -6.55 -4.49 2.80
N LEU A 22 -6.49 -5.43 3.75
CA LEU A 22 -7.30 -5.40 4.97
C LEU A 22 -7.03 -4.16 5.83
N PHE A 23 -5.76 -3.74 5.94
CA PHE A 23 -5.41 -2.49 6.62
C PHE A 23 -5.86 -1.25 5.84
N GLY A 24 -5.83 -1.27 4.50
CA GLY A 24 -6.35 -0.20 3.66
C GLY A 24 -7.86 0.01 3.84
N LEU A 25 -8.60 -1.07 4.13
CA LEU A 25 -10.04 -1.04 4.40
C LEU A 25 -10.41 -0.37 5.74
N LEU A 26 -9.45 -0.20 6.67
CA LEU A 26 -9.68 0.55 7.91
C LEU A 26 -10.03 2.01 7.65
N PHE A 27 -9.47 2.63 6.61
CA PHE A 27 -9.68 4.06 6.33
C PHE A 27 -11.11 4.36 5.83
N PRO A 28 -11.68 3.61 4.86
CA PRO A 28 -13.11 3.69 4.55
C PRO A 28 -14.01 3.38 5.74
N GLY A 29 -13.65 2.39 6.58
CA GLY A 29 -14.40 2.06 7.79
C GLY A 29 -14.40 3.20 8.81
N LEU A 30 -13.26 3.87 8.98
CA LEU A 30 -13.13 5.05 9.84
C LEU A 30 -13.95 6.24 9.29
N LEU A 31 -13.94 6.45 7.96
CA LEU A 31 -14.78 7.45 7.31
C LEU A 31 -16.28 7.16 7.50
N TYR A 32 -16.68 5.89 7.46
CA TYR A 32 -18.05 5.48 7.75
C TYR A 32 -18.45 5.80 9.19
N MET A 33 -17.61 5.45 10.17
CA MET A 33 -17.86 5.80 11.58
C MET A 33 -17.87 7.31 11.81
N ALA A 34 -16.98 8.06 11.15
CA ALA A 34 -16.92 9.52 11.25
C ALA A 34 -18.09 10.23 10.55
N SER A 35 -18.76 9.55 9.61
CA SER A 35 -19.89 10.12 8.87
C SER A 35 -21.08 10.42 9.79
N GLY A 36 -21.32 9.60 10.82
CA GLY A 36 -22.37 9.86 11.81
C GLY A 36 -23.72 10.20 11.15
N SER A 37 -24.16 11.46 11.26
CA SER A 37 -25.36 12.02 10.60
C SER A 37 -25.08 12.85 9.33
N ARG A 38 -23.81 13.03 8.95
CA ARG A 38 -23.39 13.73 7.74
C ARG A 38 -23.12 12.73 6.61
N THR A 39 -23.89 12.85 5.54
CA THR A 39 -23.64 12.07 4.33
C THR A 39 -22.47 12.69 3.56
N PHE A 40 -21.34 11.98 3.48
CA PHE A 40 -20.27 12.38 2.57
C PHE A 40 -20.72 12.28 1.11
N PRO A 41 -20.26 13.18 0.22
CA PRO A 41 -20.54 13.09 -1.21
C PRO A 41 -20.09 11.74 -1.79
N PRO A 42 -20.79 11.19 -2.80
CA PRO A 42 -20.39 9.95 -3.47
C PRO A 42 -18.96 9.98 -4.02
N ALA A 43 -18.47 11.16 -4.40
CA ALA A 43 -17.09 11.37 -4.85
C ALA A 43 -16.05 11.02 -3.78
N VAL A 44 -16.33 11.29 -2.50
CA VAL A 44 -15.43 10.96 -1.38
C VAL A 44 -15.35 9.45 -1.19
N TRP A 45 -16.48 8.75 -1.33
CA TRP A 45 -16.53 7.30 -1.29
C TRP A 45 -15.80 6.65 -2.47
N ALA A 46 -16.01 7.17 -3.69
CA ALA A 46 -15.30 6.71 -4.87
C ALA A 46 -13.78 6.89 -4.72
N PHE A 47 -13.34 8.02 -4.18
CA PHE A 47 -11.93 8.28 -3.89
C PHE A 47 -11.38 7.34 -2.81
N ALA A 48 -12.11 7.14 -1.70
CA ALA A 48 -11.68 6.24 -0.62
C ALA A 48 -11.56 4.79 -1.09
N LEU A 49 -12.47 4.33 -1.95
CA LEU A 49 -12.41 3.01 -2.57
C LEU A 49 -11.22 2.90 -3.53
N ALA A 50 -11.02 3.88 -4.40
CA ALA A 50 -9.86 3.92 -5.29
C ALA A 50 -8.54 3.88 -4.51
N CYS A 51 -8.40 4.72 -3.47
CA CYS A 51 -7.23 4.71 -2.60
C CYS A 51 -7.04 3.36 -1.90
N SER A 52 -8.11 2.69 -1.48
CA SER A 52 -8.02 1.39 -0.81
C SER A 52 -7.55 0.26 -1.75
N VAL A 53 -7.96 0.30 -3.02
CA VAL A 53 -7.47 -0.65 -4.06
C VAL A 53 -6.03 -0.35 -4.46
N LEU A 54 -5.65 0.94 -4.53
CA LEU A 54 -4.31 1.38 -4.92
C LEU A 54 -3.29 1.28 -3.76
N TYR A 55 -3.75 1.31 -2.52
CA TYR A 55 -2.94 1.25 -1.31
C TYR A 55 -1.90 0.14 -1.26
N PRO A 56 -2.23 -1.15 -1.55
CA PRO A 56 -1.23 -2.21 -1.51
C PRO A 56 -0.08 -1.99 -2.51
N TYR A 57 -0.34 -1.34 -3.65
CA TYR A 57 0.68 -1.00 -4.64
C TYR A 57 1.56 0.16 -4.17
N ALA A 58 0.96 1.19 -3.58
CA ALA A 58 1.72 2.30 -3.00
C ALA A 58 2.61 1.85 -1.85
N ARG A 59 2.09 0.94 -1.00
CA ARG A 59 2.85 0.36 0.12
C ARG A 59 4.03 -0.48 -0.36
N PHE A 60 3.86 -1.24 -1.43
CA PHE A 60 4.95 -2.00 -2.04
C PHE A 60 6.09 -1.10 -2.52
N ALA A 61 5.76 -0.03 -3.25
CA ALA A 61 6.75 0.94 -3.71
C ALA A 61 7.49 1.59 -2.52
N TYR A 62 6.76 1.97 -1.47
CA TYR A 62 7.35 2.52 -0.25
C TYR A 62 8.30 1.53 0.44
N GLU A 63 7.88 0.28 0.62
CA GLU A 63 8.71 -0.75 1.26
C GLU A 63 9.95 -1.07 0.42
N GLY A 64 9.86 -1.01 -0.91
CA GLY A 64 11.00 -1.11 -1.82
C GLY A 64 12.00 0.04 -1.61
N VAL A 65 11.53 1.29 -1.57
CA VAL A 65 12.38 2.47 -1.35
C VAL A 65 13.01 2.46 0.05
N VAL A 66 12.22 2.19 1.09
CA VAL A 66 12.73 2.14 2.46
C VAL A 66 13.70 0.98 2.64
N GLY A 67 13.43 -0.17 2.04
CA GLY A 67 14.36 -1.30 2.03
C GLY A 67 15.69 -0.96 1.35
N TYR A 68 15.66 -0.17 0.28
CA TYR A 68 16.87 0.32 -0.39
C TYR A 68 17.65 1.34 0.48
N VAL A 69 16.95 2.29 1.10
CA VAL A 69 17.58 3.36 1.90
C VAL A 69 18.11 2.85 3.25
N VAL A 70 17.31 2.05 3.96
CA VAL A 70 17.65 1.53 5.29
C VAL A 70 18.55 0.29 5.19
N GLY A 71 18.39 -0.51 4.15
CA GLY A 71 19.10 -1.78 3.98
C GLY A 71 18.70 -2.82 5.03
N ARG A 72 19.66 -3.70 5.38
CA ARG A 72 19.48 -4.79 6.35
C ARG A 72 19.68 -4.37 7.81
N ASN A 73 19.54 -3.07 8.10
CA ASN A 73 19.77 -2.49 9.42
C ASN A 73 18.52 -2.58 10.30
N ALA A 74 18.67 -3.12 11.50
CA ALA A 74 17.60 -3.18 12.50
C ALA A 74 17.74 -2.01 13.46
N PHE A 75 16.83 -1.03 13.38
CA PHE A 75 16.74 0.04 14.37
C PHE A 75 15.97 -0.47 15.60
N LEU A 76 16.70 -0.68 16.71
CA LEU A 76 16.12 -1.02 18.01
C LEU A 76 15.61 0.27 18.68
N THR A 77 14.44 0.71 18.24
CA THR A 77 13.72 1.86 18.79
C THR A 77 12.56 1.37 19.67
N SER A 78 12.15 2.19 20.64
CA SER A 78 10.99 1.93 21.50
C SER A 78 9.77 1.45 20.70
N ALA A 79 9.10 0.41 21.18
CA ALA A 79 7.97 -0.22 20.48
C ALA A 79 6.88 0.80 20.08
N THR A 80 6.60 1.78 20.95
CA THR A 80 5.65 2.86 20.69
C THR A 80 6.04 3.70 19.47
N VAL A 81 7.31 4.07 19.36
CA VAL A 81 7.80 4.90 18.25
C VAL A 81 7.76 4.11 16.95
N LEU A 82 8.17 2.82 16.97
CA LEU A 82 8.10 1.95 15.80
C LEU A 82 6.67 1.79 15.28
N LEU A 83 5.71 1.51 16.18
CA LEU A 83 4.30 1.39 15.85
C LEU A 83 3.71 2.71 15.31
N PHE A 84 4.05 3.83 15.94
CA PHE A 84 3.61 5.15 15.50
C PHE A 84 4.13 5.48 14.10
N THR A 85 5.41 5.29 13.82
CA THR A 85 5.98 5.50 12.48
C THR A 85 5.32 4.58 11.46
N LYS A 86 5.03 3.32 11.80
CA LYS A 86 4.27 2.43 10.91
C LYS A 86 2.88 2.96 10.63
N PHE A 87 2.15 3.44 11.63
CA PHE A 87 0.82 3.99 11.45
C PHE A 87 0.83 5.26 10.58
N VAL A 88 1.74 6.20 10.86
CA VAL A 88 1.89 7.44 10.07
C VAL A 88 2.23 7.14 8.61
N THR A 89 3.17 6.21 8.37
CA THR A 89 3.55 5.83 7.01
C THR A 89 2.43 5.08 6.29
N MET A 90 1.62 4.28 7.01
CA MET A 90 0.43 3.64 6.46
C MET A 90 -0.62 4.67 6.03
N GLY A 91 -0.92 5.67 6.88
CA GLY A 91 -1.84 6.76 6.52
C GLY A 91 -1.33 7.61 5.36
N GLY A 92 -0.03 7.95 5.36
CA GLY A 92 0.60 8.68 4.26
C GLY A 92 0.52 7.93 2.93
N CYS A 93 0.85 6.63 2.92
CA CYS A 93 0.74 5.81 1.70
C CYS A 93 -0.70 5.70 1.18
N TRP A 94 -1.71 5.75 2.07
CA TRP A 94 -3.12 5.71 1.68
C TRP A 94 -3.58 7.04 1.07
N LEU A 95 -3.18 8.18 1.64
CA LEU A 95 -3.50 9.49 1.09
C LEU A 95 -2.83 9.74 -0.28
N PHE A 96 -1.56 9.35 -0.40
CA PHE A 96 -0.79 9.50 -1.64
C PHE A 96 -0.91 8.29 -2.57
N ALA A 97 -1.79 7.33 -2.29
CA ALA A 97 -1.97 6.12 -3.10
C ALA A 97 -2.21 6.43 -4.59
N PRO A 98 -3.02 7.44 -4.99
CA PRO A 98 -3.24 7.76 -6.40
C PRO A 98 -1.97 8.18 -7.15
N VAL A 99 -0.96 8.70 -6.44
CA VAL A 99 0.30 9.20 -7.02
C VAL A 99 1.41 8.15 -6.92
N ILE A 100 1.50 7.45 -5.80
CA ILE A 100 2.56 6.46 -5.55
C ILE A 100 2.25 5.13 -6.24
N ALA A 101 0.98 4.72 -6.37
CA ALA A 101 0.63 3.47 -7.02
C ALA A 101 1.02 3.41 -8.51
N PRO A 102 0.80 4.46 -9.35
CA PRO A 102 1.32 4.49 -10.71
C PRO A 102 2.83 4.28 -10.79
N LEU A 103 3.60 4.87 -9.87
CA LEU A 103 5.06 4.69 -9.79
C LEU A 103 5.44 3.25 -9.44
N GLY A 104 4.73 2.63 -8.49
CA GLY A 104 4.91 1.22 -8.14
C GLY A 104 4.58 0.26 -9.29
N LEU A 105 3.50 0.53 -10.03
CA LEU A 105 3.10 -0.22 -11.21
C LEU A 105 4.11 -0.07 -12.37
N ALA A 106 4.59 1.15 -12.62
CA ALA A 106 5.62 1.41 -13.64
C ALA A 106 6.92 0.66 -13.33
N TRP A 107 7.36 0.67 -12.06
CA TRP A 107 8.55 -0.05 -11.62
C TRP A 107 8.40 -1.57 -11.78
N LEU A 108 7.25 -2.12 -11.41
CA LEU A 108 6.94 -3.55 -11.58
C LEU A 108 6.96 -3.95 -13.07
N TYR A 109 6.43 -3.10 -13.94
CA TYR A 109 6.38 -3.32 -15.39
C TYR A 109 7.79 -3.34 -16.03
N TRP A 110 8.68 -2.44 -15.63
CA TRP A 110 10.07 -2.44 -16.12
C TRP A 110 10.88 -3.62 -15.59
N HIS A 111 10.75 -3.96 -14.30
CA HIS A 111 11.51 -5.06 -13.72
C HIS A 111 11.17 -6.43 -14.36
N HIS A 112 9.90 -6.67 -14.72
CA HIS A 112 9.50 -7.90 -15.40
C HIS A 112 9.88 -7.95 -16.89
N ARG A 113 10.15 -6.80 -17.51
CA ARG A 113 10.66 -6.76 -18.89
C ARG A 113 12.11 -7.23 -18.98
N ASP A 114 12.92 -6.96 -17.96
CA ASP A 114 14.33 -7.34 -17.94
C ASP A 114 14.54 -8.81 -17.53
N ALA A 115 13.65 -9.38 -16.72
CA ALA A 115 13.73 -10.79 -16.30
C ALA A 115 13.32 -11.81 -17.39
N ASN A 116 12.94 -11.36 -18.58
CA ASN A 116 12.53 -12.20 -19.72
C ASN A 116 13.44 -12.01 -20.95
N ARG A 117 14.68 -11.54 -20.74
CA ARG A 117 15.83 -11.69 -21.65
C ARG A 117 16.83 -12.65 -21.03
#